data_AF-A0AAX3QR02-F1
#
_entry.id   AF-A0AAX3QR02-F1
#
_cell.length_a   1.000
_cell.length_b   1.000
_cell.length_c   1.000
_cell.angle_alpha   90.00
_cell.angle_beta   90.00
_cell.angle_gamma   90.00
#
_symmetry.space_group_name_H-M   'P 1'
#
loop_
_entity.id
_entity.type
_entity.pdbx_description
1 polymer ?
#
loop_
_entity_poly.entity_id
_entity_poly.type
_entity_poly.pdbx_seq_one_letter_code
_entity_poly.pdbx_strand_id
1 'polypeptide(L)'
;MRRIITYRYKCLLAIILFISIPSLAQKKKSPSTQKSAIIDSVYYDSKWRGVPDKAFASFLRVYSTPVDNRYKKQYRDYYTTGEVKGEGYYISIDPMDGTKSIYDGEQISYYKSGKMEYKEYWENGKLNGEKTIYEEGGLPQKHMTYIDGNLDGVYTEFLDNGFYMQTEYENGKFINPYYTIFDNAGRKMRYDMSGTPINDIPTEKDIKEEYTDGMPWYYYDMNGITLAACSGTFDRYGKYYKQLITIKNNLLETVEFDPDKTEAFILNKENDTIKLKTLSADDYTEVIQRQKGILGALAGVAAVTANVTSASIGNGPTSTANIEANIGGEISNATIKTSTYDYNQSYRNSVIMGQNISNMERGFNAASEEAYEGYLKRHTLRPGESMSGYILFKYEKGISFMSKIYVNGMPYPFSFDLNNQEKAKKKKKDIVKTKNNEK
;
A
#
# COMPACT_ATOMS: atom_id res chain seq x y z
N MET A 1 27.52 -13.10 -19.96
CA MET A 1 28.22 -11.98 -19.29
C MET A 1 27.25 -10.80 -19.20
N ARG A 2 27.29 -10.06 -18.07
CA ARG A 2 26.34 -9.04 -17.58
C ARG A 2 25.16 -9.59 -16.75
N ARG A 3 25.45 -9.77 -15.46
CA ARG A 3 24.50 -9.90 -14.34
C ARG A 3 23.96 -8.51 -14.04
N ILE A 4 22.64 -8.34 -14.10
CA ILE A 4 21.93 -7.17 -13.55
C ILE A 4 21.49 -7.56 -12.14
N ILE A 5 21.92 -6.76 -11.19
CA ILE A 5 21.80 -6.94 -9.75
C ILE A 5 20.37 -6.60 -9.33
N THR A 6 19.72 -7.55 -8.66
CA THR A 6 18.43 -7.40 -8.00
C THR A 6 18.64 -6.64 -6.68
N TYR A 7 18.29 -5.35 -6.61
CA TYR A 7 18.15 -4.66 -5.33
C TYR A 7 16.76 -4.97 -4.76
N ARG A 8 16.72 -5.82 -3.75
CA ARG A 8 15.53 -6.09 -2.93
C ARG A 8 15.42 -5.00 -1.87
N TYR A 9 14.25 -4.39 -1.78
CA TYR A 9 13.79 -3.57 -0.67
C TYR A 9 14.03 -4.28 0.67
N LYS A 10 14.90 -3.70 1.50
CA LYS A 10 14.93 -3.96 2.95
C LYS A 10 14.26 -2.75 3.62
N CYS A 11 12.95 -2.82 3.83
CA CYS A 11 12.28 -2.01 4.83
C CYS A 11 12.78 -2.47 6.20
N LEU A 12 13.61 -1.67 6.85
CA LEU A 12 14.08 -1.91 8.21
C LEU A 12 13.22 -1.07 9.16
N LEU A 13 12.22 -1.72 9.76
CA LEU A 13 11.63 -1.27 11.02
C LEU A 13 12.71 -1.41 12.11
N ALA A 14 13.37 -0.31 12.47
CA ALA A 14 14.22 -0.25 13.65
C ALA A 14 13.42 0.40 14.79
N ILE A 15 12.64 -0.43 15.51
CA ILE A 15 12.01 -0.05 16.77
C ILE A 15 13.08 -0.05 17.86
N ILE A 16 13.15 1.07 18.58
CA ILE A 16 13.98 1.31 19.77
C ILE A 16 13.65 0.29 20.86
N LEU A 17 14.67 -0.42 21.37
CA LEU A 17 14.62 -1.11 22.66
C LEU A 17 16.04 -1.21 23.26
N PHE A 18 16.35 -0.27 24.14
CA PHE A 18 17.43 -0.39 25.13
C PHE A 18 16.89 -1.09 26.39
N ILE A 19 17.73 -1.96 26.97
CA ILE A 19 17.97 -2.23 28.41
C ILE A 19 18.19 -3.74 28.62
N SER A 20 19.47 -4.12 28.78
CA SER A 20 20.02 -4.81 29.96
C SER A 20 21.38 -5.42 29.61
N ILE A 21 22.45 -4.96 30.26
CA ILE A 21 23.76 -5.60 30.24
C ILE A 21 23.80 -6.52 31.48
N PRO A 22 23.85 -7.85 31.35
CA PRO A 22 24.24 -8.69 32.47
C PRO A 22 25.75 -8.58 32.69
N SER A 23 26.14 -8.26 33.93
CA SER A 23 27.52 -8.37 34.36
C SER A 23 27.99 -9.82 34.23
N LEU A 24 28.98 -10.07 33.38
CA LEU A 24 29.68 -11.35 33.36
C LEU A 24 31.12 -11.13 33.84
N ALA A 25 31.32 -11.43 35.12
CA ALA A 25 32.64 -11.75 35.65
C ALA A 25 33.17 -12.97 34.89
N GLN A 26 34.31 -12.83 34.20
CA GLN A 26 35.10 -13.98 33.75
C GLN A 26 36.52 -13.94 34.33
N LYS A 27 36.86 -15.11 34.89
CA LYS A 27 38.09 -15.50 35.56
C LYS A 27 39.34 -15.29 34.70
N LYS A 28 40.43 -15.00 35.42
CA LYS A 28 41.85 -15.05 34.99
C LYS A 28 42.15 -16.19 34.01
N LYS A 29 42.67 -15.83 32.84
CA LYS A 29 43.70 -16.58 32.10
C LYS A 29 44.72 -15.59 31.54
N SER A 30 45.94 -15.62 32.08
CA SER A 30 47.16 -15.16 31.39
C SER A 30 47.80 -16.43 30.80
N PRO A 31 48.25 -16.40 29.53
CA PRO A 31 49.47 -15.68 29.21
C PRO A 31 49.32 -14.88 27.92
N SER A 32 49.20 -13.55 28.02
CA SER A 32 49.20 -12.70 26.83
C SER A 32 50.55 -12.02 26.69
N THR A 33 51.28 -12.40 25.65
CA THR A 33 52.34 -11.62 25.03
C THR A 33 51.95 -10.14 25.07
N GLN A 34 52.74 -9.34 25.77
CA GLN A 34 52.50 -7.92 25.97
C GLN A 34 52.38 -7.26 24.59
N LYS A 35 51.20 -6.71 24.26
CA LYS A 35 50.99 -5.88 23.07
C LYS A 35 51.91 -4.66 23.21
N SER A 36 53.10 -4.68 22.63
CA SER A 36 53.96 -3.50 22.60
C SER A 36 53.39 -2.53 21.56
N ALA A 37 53.09 -1.32 22.02
CA ALA A 37 52.71 -0.20 21.17
C ALA A 37 53.52 1.02 21.63
N ILE A 38 54.00 1.80 20.68
CA ILE A 38 54.64 3.10 20.95
C ILE A 38 53.51 4.08 21.18
N ILE A 39 53.55 4.83 22.28
CA ILE A 39 52.53 5.82 22.65
C ILE A 39 53.18 7.20 22.62
N ASP A 40 52.54 8.12 21.90
CA ASP A 40 52.93 9.51 21.79
C ASP A 40 51.73 10.43 22.06
N SER A 41 51.98 11.72 22.19
CA SER A 41 50.93 12.71 22.44
C SER A 41 51.22 14.08 21.84
N VAL A 42 50.17 14.83 21.51
CA VAL A 42 50.24 16.20 20.99
C VAL A 42 49.17 17.06 21.69
N TYR A 43 49.52 18.31 22.00
CA TYR A 43 48.58 19.32 22.49
C TYR A 43 48.10 20.23 21.35
N TYR A 44 46.80 20.51 21.33
CA TYR A 44 46.18 21.40 20.36
C TYR A 44 45.36 22.50 21.03
N ASP A 45 45.30 23.69 20.42
CA ASP A 45 44.39 24.76 20.81
C ASP A 45 42.93 24.49 20.38
N SER A 46 42.02 25.43 20.65
CA SER A 46 40.59 25.32 20.29
C SER A 46 40.31 25.21 18.78
N LYS A 47 41.30 25.52 17.94
CA LYS A 47 41.24 25.43 16.47
C LYS A 47 42.04 24.24 15.93
N TRP A 48 42.42 23.29 16.78
CA TRP A 48 43.24 22.13 16.44
C TRP A 48 44.66 22.47 15.97
N ARG A 49 45.19 23.66 16.30
CA ARG A 49 46.57 24.03 16.00
C ARG A 49 47.51 23.53 17.09
N GLY A 50 48.63 22.95 16.69
CA GLY A 50 49.62 22.39 17.61
C GLY A 50 50.22 23.46 18.52
N VAL A 51 50.29 23.18 19.81
CA VAL A 51 50.90 24.07 20.81
C VAL A 51 52.00 23.34 21.59
N PRO A 52 53.09 24.04 21.94
CA PRO A 52 54.23 23.41 22.62
C PRO A 52 53.97 23.15 24.11
N ASP A 53 53.01 23.87 24.73
CA ASP A 53 52.72 23.81 26.15
C ASP A 53 51.23 23.54 26.40
N LYS A 54 50.95 22.65 27.36
CA LYS A 54 49.60 22.28 27.80
C LYS A 54 48.79 23.50 28.28
N ALA A 55 49.45 24.55 28.80
CA ALA A 55 48.79 25.77 29.26
C ALA A 55 48.00 26.50 28.15
N PHE A 56 48.38 26.32 26.88
CA PHE A 56 47.70 26.89 25.72
C PHE A 56 46.74 25.92 25.03
N ALA A 57 46.63 24.70 25.55
CA ALA A 57 45.87 23.63 24.92
C ALA A 57 44.39 23.69 25.30
N SER A 58 43.54 23.37 24.33
CA SER A 58 42.14 23.00 24.55
C SER A 58 41.93 21.50 24.44
N PHE A 59 42.80 20.81 23.69
CA PHE A 59 42.73 19.36 23.47
C PHE A 59 44.10 18.69 23.65
N LEU A 60 44.07 17.44 24.09
CA LEU A 60 45.20 16.52 24.15
C LEU A 60 44.87 15.30 23.29
N ARG A 61 45.69 15.01 22.28
CA ARG A 61 45.64 13.75 21.53
C ARG A 61 46.68 12.79 22.09
N VAL A 62 46.26 11.58 22.43
CA VAL A 62 47.13 10.44 22.74
C VAL A 62 46.96 9.41 21.62
N TYR A 63 48.05 8.97 21.01
CA TYR A 63 47.99 8.03 19.90
C TYR A 63 49.02 6.91 20.06
N SER A 64 48.65 5.75 19.55
CA SER A 64 49.43 4.52 19.66
C SER A 64 49.77 3.97 18.29
N THR A 65 51.02 3.56 18.11
CA THR A 65 51.50 2.81 16.94
C THR A 65 51.83 1.40 17.39
N PRO A 66 51.02 0.39 17.03
CA PRO A 66 51.33 -1.01 17.31
C PRO A 66 52.66 -1.42 16.68
N VAL A 67 53.46 -2.22 17.38
CA VAL A 67 54.69 -2.79 16.82
C VAL A 67 54.36 -3.85 15.75
N ASP A 68 53.25 -4.57 15.91
CA ASP A 68 52.71 -5.49 14.92
C ASP A 68 51.72 -4.75 14.00
N ASN A 69 52.11 -4.60 12.73
CA ASN A 69 51.39 -3.84 11.71
C ASN A 69 50.05 -4.49 11.28
N ARG A 70 49.70 -5.66 11.82
CA ARG A 70 48.36 -6.25 11.66
C ARG A 70 47.30 -5.54 12.51
N TYR A 71 47.71 -4.78 13.50
CA TYR A 71 46.81 -3.96 14.32
C TYR A 71 46.77 -2.53 13.78
N LYS A 72 45.56 -1.95 13.75
CA LYS A 72 45.37 -0.57 13.34
C LYS A 72 45.95 0.40 14.38
N LYS A 73 46.53 1.51 13.91
CA LYS A 73 46.94 2.61 14.79
C LYS A 73 45.72 3.33 15.35
N GLN A 74 45.75 3.70 16.62
CA GLN A 74 44.59 4.26 17.33
C GLN A 74 44.94 5.56 18.03
N TYR A 75 44.00 6.51 18.07
CA TYR A 75 44.13 7.72 18.87
C TYR A 75 42.90 7.94 19.75
N ARG A 76 43.09 8.75 20.78
CA ARG A 76 42.03 9.32 21.59
C ARG A 76 42.37 10.77 21.92
N ASP A 77 41.39 11.62 21.68
CA ASP A 77 41.41 13.04 22.02
C ASP A 77 40.67 13.27 23.32
N TYR A 78 41.19 14.19 24.11
CA TYR A 78 40.64 14.61 25.38
C TYR A 78 40.50 16.12 25.40
N TYR A 79 39.44 16.62 26.02
CA TYR A 79 39.43 18.00 26.51
C TYR A 79 40.54 18.15 27.56
N THR A 80 41.13 19.34 27.72
CA THR A 80 42.15 19.55 28.77
C THR A 80 41.62 19.33 30.20
N THR A 81 40.31 19.33 30.37
CA THR A 81 39.61 18.96 31.60
C THR A 81 39.52 17.44 31.85
N GLY A 82 39.87 16.60 30.87
CA GLY A 82 40.04 15.15 31.00
C GLY A 82 38.94 14.28 30.39
N GLU A 83 37.81 14.87 29.98
CA GLU A 83 36.74 14.17 29.27
C GLU A 83 37.19 13.80 27.86
N VAL A 84 36.67 12.69 27.32
CA VAL A 84 36.99 12.24 25.95
C VAL A 84 36.31 13.17 24.94
N LYS A 85 37.07 13.69 23.98
CA LYS A 85 36.59 14.48 22.84
C LYS A 85 36.35 13.63 21.60
N GLY A 86 37.17 12.61 21.39
CA GLY A 86 37.02 11.73 20.24
C GLY A 86 38.00 10.58 20.25
N GLU A 87 37.75 9.59 19.42
CA GLU A 87 38.61 8.42 19.27
C GLU A 87 38.39 7.75 17.91
N GLY A 88 39.39 7.00 17.48
CA GLY A 88 39.32 6.26 16.23
C GLY A 88 40.68 5.77 15.77
N TYR A 89 40.79 5.49 14.48
CA TYR A 89 42.03 5.02 13.86
C TYR A 89 42.65 6.06 12.93
N TYR A 90 43.96 6.02 12.80
CA TYR A 90 44.71 6.98 11.99
C TYR A 90 45.74 6.32 11.09
N ILE A 91 46.08 7.02 10.01
CA ILE A 91 47.19 6.71 9.11
C ILE A 91 48.41 7.53 9.54
N SER A 92 48.24 8.85 9.68
CA SER A 92 49.26 9.81 10.15
C SER A 92 48.66 10.89 11.04
N ILE A 93 49.45 11.35 12.02
CA ILE A 93 49.12 12.49 12.88
C ILE A 93 50.00 13.68 12.46
N ASP A 94 49.37 14.84 12.26
CA ASP A 94 50.07 16.11 12.06
C ASP A 94 50.14 16.85 13.40
N PRO A 95 51.34 17.01 14.00
CA PRO A 95 51.49 17.63 15.30
C PRO A 95 51.29 19.16 15.28
N MET A 96 51.32 19.81 14.12
CA MET A 96 51.17 21.26 13.95
C MET A 96 49.74 21.67 13.63
N ASP A 97 48.97 20.78 13.00
CA ASP A 97 47.59 21.02 12.59
C ASP A 97 46.77 19.72 12.61
N GLY A 98 46.02 19.50 13.68
CA GLY A 98 45.19 18.30 13.87
C GLY A 98 44.17 18.08 12.75
N THR A 99 43.75 19.16 12.06
CA THR A 99 42.84 19.08 10.91
C THR A 99 43.46 18.43 9.67
N LYS A 100 44.79 18.32 9.62
CA LYS A 100 45.57 17.68 8.54
C LYS A 100 45.99 16.25 8.85
N SER A 101 45.63 15.74 10.04
CA SER A 101 45.82 14.32 10.34
C SER A 101 44.98 13.45 9.40
N ILE A 102 45.52 12.30 9.01
CA ILE A 102 44.87 11.41 8.05
C ILE A 102 44.30 10.22 8.82
N TYR A 103 43.00 9.97 8.65
CA TYR A 103 42.25 8.96 9.38
C TYR A 103 41.94 7.72 8.55
N ASP A 104 41.64 6.61 9.24
CA ASP A 104 41.14 5.37 8.66
C ASP A 104 40.10 4.75 9.59
N GLY A 105 39.16 3.98 9.07
CA GLY A 105 38.10 3.35 9.84
C GLY A 105 37.18 4.31 10.57
N GLU A 106 36.50 3.77 11.59
CA GLU A 106 35.51 4.48 12.39
C GLU A 106 36.14 5.59 13.24
N GLN A 107 35.51 6.75 13.22
CA GLN A 107 35.81 7.91 14.06
C GLN A 107 34.57 8.27 14.85
N ILE A 108 34.75 8.54 16.14
CA ILE A 108 33.68 8.96 17.04
C ILE A 108 34.13 10.24 17.74
N SER A 109 33.24 11.21 17.84
CA SER A 109 33.44 12.40 18.65
C SER A 109 32.33 12.55 19.69
N TYR A 110 32.66 13.24 20.79
CA TYR A 110 31.79 13.40 21.94
C TYR A 110 31.74 14.86 22.38
N TYR A 111 30.55 15.28 22.82
CA TYR A 111 30.35 16.47 23.60
C TYR A 111 31.07 16.36 24.95
N LYS A 112 31.29 17.49 25.61
CA LYS A 112 31.91 17.51 26.95
C LYS A 112 31.08 16.73 27.99
N SER A 113 29.77 16.63 27.78
CA SER A 113 28.87 15.76 28.57
C SER A 113 29.14 14.26 28.41
N GLY A 114 30.00 13.85 27.48
CA GLY A 114 30.31 12.45 27.15
C GLY A 114 29.32 11.79 26.19
N LYS A 115 28.27 12.52 25.78
CA LYS A 115 27.34 12.06 24.75
C LYS A 115 27.97 12.18 23.36
N MET A 116 27.61 11.27 22.46
CA MET A 116 28.12 11.26 21.09
C MET A 116 27.72 12.54 20.36
N GLU A 117 28.68 13.17 19.69
CA GLU A 117 28.50 14.35 18.85
C GLU A 117 28.38 13.96 17.39
N TYR A 118 29.29 13.10 16.92
CA TYR A 118 29.15 12.47 15.62
C TYR A 118 29.87 11.13 15.57
N LYS A 119 29.48 10.33 14.58
CA LYS A 119 30.14 9.09 14.19
C LYS A 119 30.27 9.09 12.67
N GLU A 120 31.45 8.75 12.16
CA GLU A 120 31.74 8.71 10.73
C GLU A 120 32.76 7.62 10.40
N TYR A 121 32.85 7.25 9.13
CA TYR A 121 33.82 6.28 8.64
C TYR A 121 34.75 6.89 7.60
N TRP A 122 36.04 6.61 7.75
CA TRP A 122 37.09 7.03 6.84
C TRP A 122 37.72 5.82 6.17
N GLU A 123 38.10 5.94 4.91
CA GLU A 123 38.90 4.96 4.20
C GLU A 123 39.99 5.69 3.44
N ASN A 124 41.26 5.31 3.67
CA ASN A 124 42.42 5.90 3.00
C ASN A 124 42.47 7.43 3.08
N GLY A 125 42.09 8.01 4.23
CA GLY A 125 42.12 9.46 4.43
C GLY A 125 40.95 10.23 3.83
N LYS A 126 39.90 9.56 3.35
CA LYS A 126 38.67 10.20 2.88
C LYS A 126 37.46 9.66 3.62
N LEU A 127 36.43 10.49 3.83
CA LEU A 127 35.13 10.01 4.30
C LEU A 127 34.56 9.00 3.29
N ASN A 128 34.24 7.80 3.76
CA ASN A 128 33.70 6.75 2.91
C ASN A 128 32.75 5.84 3.69
N GLY A 129 31.46 6.15 3.66
CA GLY A 129 30.43 5.47 4.43
C GLY A 129 29.50 6.44 5.13
N GLU A 130 28.81 5.94 6.14
CA GLU A 130 27.81 6.72 6.89
C GLU A 130 28.46 7.72 7.83
N LYS A 131 27.82 8.89 7.95
CA LYS A 131 28.09 9.91 8.96
C LYS A 131 26.79 10.32 9.62
N THR A 132 26.75 10.24 10.95
CA THR A 132 25.63 10.71 11.75
C THR A 132 26.11 11.76 12.72
N ILE A 133 25.39 12.87 12.78
CA ILE A 133 25.60 13.97 13.73
C ILE A 133 24.43 13.94 14.72
N TYR A 134 24.74 14.09 15.99
CA TYR A 134 23.79 14.08 17.09
C TYR A 134 23.80 15.41 17.81
N GLU A 135 22.66 15.80 18.36
CA GLU A 135 22.56 16.88 19.33
C GLU A 135 23.16 16.48 20.68
N GLU A 136 23.48 17.43 21.55
CA GLU A 136 23.92 17.13 22.92
C GLU A 136 22.81 16.42 23.74
N GLY A 137 21.56 16.47 23.29
CA GLY A 137 20.48 15.62 23.82
C GLY A 137 20.74 14.11 23.60
N GLY A 138 21.47 13.74 22.55
CA GLY A 138 21.67 12.39 22.05
C GLY A 138 20.74 12.00 20.89
N LEU A 139 19.85 12.91 20.47
CA LEU A 139 18.99 12.72 19.31
C LEU A 139 19.79 12.94 18.02
N PRO A 140 19.57 12.14 16.96
CA PRO A 140 20.20 12.38 15.67
C PRO A 140 19.69 13.69 15.08
N GLN A 141 20.62 14.53 14.62
CA GLN A 141 20.33 15.79 13.92
C GLN A 141 20.43 15.61 12.41
N LYS A 142 21.48 14.91 11.95
CA LYS A 142 21.75 14.69 10.52
C LYS A 142 22.31 13.30 10.27
N HIS A 143 21.99 12.75 9.12
CA HIS A 143 22.56 11.50 8.64
C HIS A 143 22.87 11.60 7.15
N MET A 144 24.05 11.14 6.76
CA MET A 144 24.57 11.27 5.40
C MET A 144 25.41 10.06 5.03
N THR A 145 25.55 9.81 3.72
CA THR A 145 26.48 8.82 3.17
C THR A 145 27.52 9.50 2.29
N TYR A 146 28.77 9.08 2.41
CA TYR A 146 29.88 9.58 1.62
C TYR A 146 30.52 8.47 0.80
N ILE A 147 30.97 8.79 -0.42
CA ILE A 147 31.85 7.96 -1.25
C ILE A 147 33.05 8.80 -1.67
N ASP A 148 34.25 8.33 -1.38
CA ASP A 148 35.51 9.00 -1.75
C ASP A 148 35.57 10.49 -1.32
N GLY A 149 34.99 10.82 -0.18
CA GLY A 149 34.94 12.17 0.39
C GLY A 149 33.79 13.04 -0.13
N ASN A 150 33.01 12.57 -1.10
CA ASN A 150 31.85 13.30 -1.64
C ASN A 150 30.56 12.78 -1.01
N LEU A 151 29.62 13.67 -0.74
CA LEU A 151 28.26 13.29 -0.32
C LEU A 151 27.60 12.50 -1.47
N ASP A 152 27.17 11.28 -1.19
CA ASP A 152 26.65 10.37 -2.20
C ASP A 152 25.59 9.46 -1.56
N GLY A 153 24.36 9.54 -2.08
CA GLY A 153 23.17 8.93 -1.50
C GLY A 153 22.26 9.93 -0.77
N VAL A 154 21.57 9.46 0.26
CA VAL A 154 20.54 10.22 0.97
C VAL A 154 21.16 11.07 2.08
N TYR A 155 20.91 12.37 2.05
CA TYR A 155 21.08 13.27 3.19
C TYR A 155 19.74 13.40 3.91
N THR A 156 19.73 13.14 5.22
CA THR A 156 18.58 13.28 6.11
C THR A 156 18.88 14.31 7.20
N GLU A 157 17.92 15.20 7.45
CA GLU A 157 17.97 16.18 8.54
C GLU A 157 16.69 16.07 9.37
N PHE A 158 16.85 15.85 10.67
CA PHE A 158 15.76 15.74 11.62
C PHE A 158 15.40 17.14 12.12
N LEU A 159 14.11 17.47 12.08
CA LEU A 159 13.58 18.79 12.43
C LEU A 159 12.97 18.76 13.84
N ASP A 160 13.00 19.89 14.53
CA ASP A 160 12.50 20.03 15.92
C ASP A 160 11.03 19.68 16.09
N ASN A 161 10.23 19.75 15.01
CA ASN A 161 8.80 19.42 15.00
C ASN A 161 8.51 17.91 14.88
N GLY A 162 9.55 17.07 14.88
CA GLY A 162 9.41 15.61 14.72
C GLY A 162 9.23 15.15 13.29
N PHE A 163 9.38 16.05 12.31
CA PHE A 163 9.53 15.68 10.90
C PHE A 163 11.01 15.52 10.54
N TYR A 164 11.27 14.96 9.37
CA TYR A 164 12.61 14.95 8.80
C TYR A 164 12.56 15.26 7.31
N MET A 165 13.61 15.92 6.84
CA MET A 165 13.81 16.27 5.45
C MET A 165 14.81 15.30 4.82
N GLN A 166 14.56 14.90 3.58
CA GLN A 166 15.53 14.15 2.78
C GLN A 166 15.81 14.81 1.44
N THR A 167 17.06 14.65 1.02
CA THR A 167 17.61 15.10 -0.26
C THR A 167 18.58 14.05 -0.79
N GLU A 168 18.73 13.96 -2.10
CA GLU A 168 19.57 12.93 -2.74
C GLU A 168 20.73 13.58 -3.49
N TYR A 169 21.93 13.01 -3.32
CA TYR A 169 23.17 13.48 -3.90
C TYR A 169 23.87 12.37 -4.69
N GLU A 170 24.57 12.75 -5.76
CA GLU A 170 25.51 11.92 -6.49
C GLU A 170 26.79 12.73 -6.69
N ASN A 171 27.93 12.20 -6.22
CA ASN A 171 29.23 12.87 -6.27
C ASN A 171 29.20 14.34 -5.78
N GLY A 172 28.54 14.58 -4.64
CA GLY A 172 28.44 15.90 -4.01
C GLY A 172 27.48 16.86 -4.69
N LYS A 173 26.76 16.43 -5.73
CA LYS A 173 25.76 17.25 -6.43
C LYS A 173 24.37 16.72 -6.16
N PHE A 174 23.44 17.64 -5.97
CA PHE A 174 22.03 17.31 -5.81
C PHE A 174 21.47 16.71 -7.11
N ILE A 175 20.74 15.59 -7.05
CA ILE A 175 20.20 14.93 -8.25
C ILE A 175 18.79 15.40 -8.65
N ASN A 176 17.99 15.87 -7.68
CA ASN A 176 16.62 16.37 -7.87
C ASN A 176 16.52 17.88 -7.60
N PRO A 177 15.66 18.66 -8.25
CA PRO A 177 15.48 20.08 -7.89
C PRO A 177 14.53 20.28 -6.69
N TYR A 178 14.44 19.30 -5.77
CA TYR A 178 13.46 19.28 -4.69
C TYR A 178 13.95 18.51 -3.46
N TYR A 179 13.38 18.81 -2.30
CA TYR A 179 13.51 18.01 -1.08
C TYR A 179 12.17 17.38 -0.68
N THR A 180 12.21 16.34 0.14
CA THR A 180 11.01 15.67 0.64
C THR A 180 10.95 15.79 2.16
N ILE A 181 9.83 16.27 2.71
CA ILE A 181 9.54 16.25 4.14
C ILE A 181 8.74 15.00 4.44
N PHE A 182 9.10 14.34 5.53
CA PHE A 182 8.44 13.17 6.07
C PHE A 182 8.07 13.38 7.53
N ASP A 183 7.05 12.68 7.98
CA ASP A 183 6.83 12.48 9.41
C ASP A 183 7.28 11.09 9.88
N ASN A 184 7.11 10.87 11.19
CA ASN A 184 7.47 9.60 11.83
C ASN A 184 6.64 8.40 11.36
N ALA A 185 5.51 8.60 10.67
CA ALA A 185 4.70 7.55 10.08
C ALA A 185 5.09 7.24 8.61
N GLY A 186 6.07 7.97 8.06
CA GLY A 186 6.50 7.85 6.67
C GLY A 186 5.59 8.54 5.66
N ARG A 187 4.63 9.37 6.12
CA ARG A 187 3.84 10.25 5.25
C ARG A 187 4.73 11.37 4.74
N LYS A 188 4.51 11.84 3.51
CA LYS A 188 5.49 12.68 2.81
C LYS A 188 4.89 13.77 1.93
N MET A 189 5.62 14.86 1.75
CA MET A 189 5.37 15.91 0.74
C MET A 189 6.68 16.37 0.11
N ARG A 190 6.65 16.68 -1.19
CA ARG A 190 7.79 17.22 -1.93
C ARG A 190 7.67 18.73 -2.09
N TYR A 191 8.80 19.41 -2.01
CA TYR A 191 8.90 20.85 -2.17
C TYR A 191 10.07 21.19 -3.07
N ASP A 192 9.90 22.19 -3.93
CA ASP A 192 11.03 22.78 -4.63
C ASP A 192 11.99 23.46 -3.65
N MET A 193 13.14 23.88 -4.14
CA MET A 193 14.15 24.55 -3.30
C MET A 193 13.69 25.93 -2.76
N SER A 194 12.56 26.47 -3.22
CA SER A 194 11.93 27.69 -2.68
C SER A 194 10.90 27.42 -1.58
N GLY A 195 10.55 26.15 -1.34
CA GLY A 195 9.52 25.76 -0.39
C GLY A 195 8.10 25.66 -0.98
N THR A 196 7.96 25.62 -2.30
CA THR A 196 6.66 25.44 -2.97
C THR A 196 6.36 23.94 -3.16
N PRO A 197 5.16 23.44 -2.79
CA PRO A 197 4.80 22.05 -3.00
C PRO A 197 4.87 21.61 -4.47
N ILE A 198 5.43 20.43 -4.73
CA ILE A 198 5.52 19.82 -6.07
C ILE A 198 4.68 18.55 -6.12
N ASN A 199 3.83 18.46 -7.15
CA ASN A 199 3.15 17.23 -7.52
C ASN A 199 3.33 16.95 -9.02
N ASP A 200 3.82 15.75 -9.35
CA ASP A 200 3.96 15.31 -10.74
C ASP A 200 2.60 14.96 -11.33
N ILE A 201 2.39 15.14 -12.63
CA ILE A 201 1.14 14.76 -13.30
C ILE A 201 1.19 13.24 -13.57
N PRO A 202 0.28 12.43 -12.98
CA PRO A 202 0.27 10.99 -13.21
C PRO A 202 -0.02 10.62 -14.66
N THR A 203 0.72 9.64 -15.18
CA THR A 203 0.53 9.10 -16.53
C THR A 203 0.43 7.58 -16.51
N GLU A 204 -0.09 6.97 -17.57
CA GLU A 204 -0.21 5.51 -17.66
C GLU A 204 1.14 4.77 -17.53
N LYS A 205 2.28 5.45 -17.76
CA LYS A 205 3.62 4.88 -17.60
C LYS A 205 4.01 4.68 -16.14
N ASP A 206 3.37 5.40 -15.23
CA ASP A 206 3.66 5.35 -13.80
C ASP A 206 2.83 4.26 -13.08
N ILE A 207 1.91 3.61 -13.81
CA ILE A 207 1.10 2.51 -13.31
C ILE A 207 1.99 1.31 -13.00
N LYS A 208 1.80 0.77 -11.81
CA LYS A 208 2.32 -0.53 -11.38
C LYS A 208 1.18 -1.55 -11.40
N GLU A 209 1.51 -2.82 -11.63
CA GLU A 209 0.56 -3.92 -11.66
C GLU A 209 0.88 -4.93 -10.56
N GLU A 210 -0.14 -5.29 -9.78
CA GLU A 210 -0.08 -6.33 -8.76
C GLU A 210 -1.27 -7.28 -8.90
N TYR A 211 -1.20 -8.45 -8.26
CA TYR A 211 -2.24 -9.46 -8.36
C TYR A 211 -2.78 -9.81 -6.97
N THR A 212 -4.11 -9.81 -6.84
CA THR A 212 -4.81 -10.37 -5.68
C THR A 212 -5.76 -11.45 -6.17
N ASP A 213 -5.61 -12.68 -5.68
CA ASP A 213 -6.40 -13.85 -6.11
C ASP A 213 -6.44 -14.05 -7.64
N GLY A 214 -5.33 -13.70 -8.31
CA GLY A 214 -5.19 -13.80 -9.76
C GLY A 214 -5.91 -12.70 -10.56
N MET A 215 -6.50 -11.69 -9.91
CA MET A 215 -7.02 -10.48 -10.57
C MET A 215 -5.99 -9.35 -10.53
N PRO A 216 -5.70 -8.71 -11.69
CA PRO A 216 -4.78 -7.60 -11.74
C PRO A 216 -5.38 -6.34 -11.09
N TRP A 217 -4.58 -5.70 -10.26
CA TRP A 217 -4.80 -4.37 -9.70
C TRP A 217 -3.73 -3.45 -10.26
N TYR A 218 -4.18 -2.38 -10.90
CA TYR A 218 -3.30 -1.33 -11.40
C TYR A 218 -3.26 -0.22 -10.35
N TYR A 219 -2.09 0.31 -10.03
CA TYR A 219 -1.99 1.34 -9.02
C TYR A 219 -0.91 2.38 -9.29
N TYR A 220 -1.15 3.56 -8.74
CA TYR A 220 -0.20 4.64 -8.59
C TYR A 220 0.29 4.68 -7.15
N ASP A 221 1.58 4.99 -6.97
CA ASP A 221 2.15 5.42 -5.70
C ASP A 221 3.01 6.65 -5.98
N MET A 222 2.35 7.80 -6.03
CA MET A 222 2.90 9.07 -6.48
C MET A 222 2.30 10.22 -5.68
N ASN A 223 3.08 11.28 -5.47
CA ASN A 223 2.61 12.50 -4.78
C ASN A 223 1.96 12.21 -3.41
N GLY A 224 2.49 11.23 -2.67
CA GLY A 224 1.91 10.82 -1.39
C GLY A 224 0.53 10.17 -1.48
N ILE A 225 0.02 9.84 -2.67
CA ILE A 225 -1.23 9.11 -2.86
C ILE A 225 -0.93 7.71 -3.39
N THR A 226 -1.46 6.70 -2.71
CA THR A 226 -1.60 5.37 -3.29
C THR A 226 -3.02 5.22 -3.81
N LEU A 227 -3.19 5.07 -5.12
CA LEU A 227 -4.49 4.87 -5.75
C LEU A 227 -4.45 3.61 -6.59
N ALA A 228 -5.20 2.60 -6.18
CA ALA A 228 -5.32 1.32 -6.87
C ALA A 228 -6.72 1.16 -7.45
N ALA A 229 -6.79 0.60 -8.66
CA ALA A 229 -8.04 0.29 -9.30
C ALA A 229 -8.02 -1.04 -10.06
N CYS A 230 -9.15 -1.71 -10.05
CA CYS A 230 -9.45 -2.87 -10.88
C CYS A 230 -10.82 -2.66 -11.53
N SER A 231 -11.00 -3.11 -12.77
CA SER A 231 -12.27 -2.93 -13.49
C SER A 231 -12.79 -4.23 -14.10
N GLY A 232 -14.11 -4.35 -14.11
CA GLY A 232 -14.84 -5.45 -14.71
C GLY A 232 -16.28 -5.10 -15.05
N THR A 233 -16.98 -6.00 -15.73
CA THR A 233 -18.41 -5.86 -16.03
C THR A 233 -19.27 -6.31 -14.85
N PHE A 234 -20.33 -5.58 -14.56
CA PHE A 234 -21.30 -5.89 -13.50
C PHE A 234 -22.73 -5.82 -14.05
N ASP A 235 -23.54 -6.86 -13.83
CA ASP A 235 -24.86 -7.05 -14.45
C ASP A 235 -26.03 -7.23 -13.46
N ARG A 236 -25.79 -7.08 -12.15
CA ARG A 236 -26.79 -7.36 -11.10
C ARG A 236 -27.99 -6.41 -11.08
N TYR A 237 -27.79 -5.12 -11.40
CA TYR A 237 -28.83 -4.07 -11.36
C TYR A 237 -28.96 -3.32 -12.70
N GLY A 238 -28.52 -3.96 -13.77
CA GLY A 238 -28.23 -3.35 -15.07
C GLY A 238 -26.78 -3.62 -15.46
N LYS A 239 -26.47 -3.50 -16.75
CA LYS A 239 -25.13 -3.73 -17.26
C LYS A 239 -24.30 -2.46 -17.10
N TYR A 240 -23.24 -2.54 -16.32
CA TYR A 240 -22.33 -1.44 -16.00
C TYR A 240 -20.88 -1.91 -16.08
N TYR A 241 -19.96 -0.96 -16.21
CA TYR A 241 -18.58 -1.15 -15.79
C TYR A 241 -18.48 -0.82 -14.31
N LYS A 242 -17.94 -1.75 -13.53
CA LYS A 242 -17.65 -1.58 -12.10
C LYS A 242 -16.15 -1.43 -11.93
N GLN A 243 -15.75 -0.27 -11.41
CA GLN A 243 -14.36 -0.02 -11.03
C GLN A 243 -14.25 -0.04 -9.52
N LEU A 244 -13.52 -1.02 -9.01
CA LEU A 244 -13.08 -1.07 -7.62
C LEU A 244 -11.94 -0.08 -7.46
N ILE A 245 -11.98 0.72 -6.41
CA ILE A 245 -11.03 1.78 -6.12
C ILE A 245 -10.59 1.65 -4.66
N THR A 246 -9.29 1.75 -4.44
CA THR A 246 -8.70 1.93 -3.11
C THR A 246 -7.81 3.15 -3.15
N ILE A 247 -8.01 4.08 -2.22
CA ILE A 247 -7.18 5.27 -2.05
C ILE A 247 -6.59 5.23 -0.65
N LYS A 248 -5.28 5.45 -0.54
CA LYS A 248 -4.60 5.72 0.71
C LYS A 248 -3.93 7.09 0.63
N ASN A 249 -4.24 7.93 1.61
CA ASN A 249 -3.60 9.22 1.77
C ASN A 249 -2.30 9.05 2.58
N ASN A 250 -1.15 9.10 1.93
CA ASN A 250 0.17 9.14 2.57
C ASN A 250 0.78 10.56 2.54
N LEU A 251 -0.01 11.59 2.27
CA LEU A 251 0.40 12.99 2.43
C LEU A 251 0.35 13.41 3.91
N LEU A 252 0.95 14.55 4.19
CA LEU A 252 0.86 15.23 5.49
C LEU A 252 -0.41 16.09 5.63
N GLU A 253 -1.19 16.23 4.55
CA GLU A 253 -2.42 17.02 4.49
C GLU A 253 -3.65 16.17 4.13
N THR A 254 -4.84 16.74 4.37
CA THR A 254 -6.10 16.11 3.99
C THR A 254 -6.33 16.18 2.49
N VAL A 255 -6.89 15.11 1.90
CA VAL A 255 -7.28 15.10 0.47
C VAL A 255 -8.74 14.84 0.28
N GLU A 256 -9.34 15.49 -0.71
CA GLU A 256 -10.72 15.27 -1.12
C GLU A 256 -10.78 14.28 -2.29
N PHE A 257 -11.67 13.31 -2.18
CA PHE A 257 -12.07 12.46 -3.29
C PHE A 257 -13.56 12.65 -3.56
N ASP A 258 -13.89 13.01 -4.80
CA ASP A 258 -15.26 13.16 -5.27
C ASP A 258 -15.49 12.20 -6.45
N PRO A 259 -16.19 11.06 -6.23
CA PRO A 259 -16.37 10.05 -7.26
C PRO A 259 -17.12 10.59 -8.49
N ASP A 260 -17.99 11.57 -8.33
CA ASP A 260 -18.79 12.18 -9.41
C ASP A 260 -17.93 12.96 -10.41
N LYS A 261 -16.72 13.38 -10.02
CA LYS A 261 -15.75 14.03 -10.91
C LYS A 261 -14.99 13.02 -11.78
N THR A 262 -15.13 11.72 -11.52
CA THR A 262 -14.46 10.68 -12.30
C THR A 262 -15.00 10.66 -13.73
N GLU A 263 -14.09 10.64 -14.70
CA GLU A 263 -14.46 10.50 -16.10
C GLU A 263 -14.18 9.08 -16.57
N ALA A 264 -15.04 8.55 -17.43
CA ALA A 264 -14.82 7.27 -18.08
C ALA A 264 -15.15 7.32 -19.57
N PHE A 265 -14.45 6.49 -20.31
CA PHE A 265 -14.53 6.41 -21.76
C PHE A 265 -14.42 4.96 -22.21
N ILE A 266 -15.04 4.63 -23.32
CA ILE A 266 -14.85 3.35 -24.00
C ILE A 266 -14.26 3.62 -25.39
N LEU A 267 -13.22 2.86 -25.75
CA LEU A 267 -12.74 2.76 -27.11
C LEU A 267 -13.54 1.67 -27.83
N ASN A 268 -14.24 2.02 -28.89
CA ASN A 268 -15.00 1.04 -29.69
C ASN A 268 -14.07 0.32 -30.71
N LYS A 269 -14.64 -0.59 -31.51
CA LYS A 269 -13.88 -1.31 -32.55
C LYS A 269 -13.51 -0.45 -33.76
N GLU A 270 -14.19 0.68 -33.94
CA GLU A 270 -13.99 1.66 -35.00
C GLU A 270 -12.94 2.71 -34.62
N ASN A 271 -12.32 2.56 -33.43
CA ASN A 271 -11.33 3.46 -32.86
C ASN A 271 -11.89 4.83 -32.40
N ASP A 272 -13.21 4.93 -32.23
CA ASP A 272 -13.85 6.09 -31.60
C ASP A 272 -13.87 5.96 -30.09
N THR A 273 -13.75 7.10 -29.42
CA THR A 273 -13.84 7.20 -27.96
C THR A 273 -15.20 7.76 -27.55
N ILE A 274 -15.97 6.98 -26.79
CA ILE A 274 -17.31 7.35 -26.31
C ILE A 274 -17.23 7.63 -24.81
N LYS A 275 -17.63 8.83 -24.37
CA LYS A 275 -17.70 9.18 -22.95
C LYS A 275 -18.86 8.43 -22.27
N LEU A 276 -18.57 7.79 -21.15
CA LEU A 276 -19.55 7.05 -20.35
C LEU A 276 -20.13 7.96 -19.25
N LYS A 277 -21.40 7.77 -18.90
CA LYS A 277 -21.99 8.39 -17.71
C LYS A 277 -21.46 7.67 -16.47
N THR A 278 -20.73 8.38 -15.62
CA THR A 278 -20.48 8.01 -14.22
C THR A 278 -21.79 8.13 -13.44
N LEU A 279 -22.17 7.08 -12.72
CA LEU A 279 -23.32 7.15 -11.83
C LEU A 279 -22.90 7.84 -10.53
N SER A 280 -23.69 8.78 -10.04
CA SER A 280 -23.55 9.25 -8.65
C SER A 280 -24.14 8.24 -7.67
N ALA A 281 -23.91 8.46 -6.37
CA ALA A 281 -24.56 7.66 -5.33
C ALA A 281 -26.10 7.78 -5.39
N ASP A 282 -26.63 8.94 -5.76
CA ASP A 282 -28.06 9.18 -5.92
C ASP A 282 -28.60 8.46 -7.17
N ASP A 283 -27.90 8.56 -8.32
CA ASP A 283 -28.23 7.79 -9.53
C ASP A 283 -28.32 6.28 -9.21
N TYR A 284 -27.35 5.78 -8.43
CA TYR A 284 -27.30 4.36 -8.09
C TYR A 284 -28.44 3.96 -7.13
N THR A 285 -28.78 4.82 -6.17
CA THR A 285 -29.92 4.63 -5.28
C THR A 285 -31.22 4.51 -6.08
N GLU A 286 -31.43 5.38 -7.06
CA GLU A 286 -32.60 5.32 -7.94
C GLU A 286 -32.64 4.03 -8.77
N VAL A 287 -31.49 3.57 -9.29
CA VAL A 287 -31.39 2.28 -10.00
C VAL A 287 -31.81 1.12 -9.10
N ILE A 288 -31.32 1.07 -7.86
CA ILE A 288 -31.71 0.03 -6.89
C ILE A 288 -33.22 0.10 -6.61
N GLN A 289 -33.76 1.29 -6.35
CA GLN A 289 -35.19 1.47 -6.05
C GLN A 289 -36.08 1.05 -7.22
N ARG A 290 -35.70 1.41 -8.46
CA ARG A 290 -36.42 0.98 -9.66
C ARG A 290 -36.42 -0.54 -9.81
N GLN A 291 -35.28 -1.19 -9.56
CA GLN A 291 -35.18 -2.65 -9.61
C GLN A 291 -36.02 -3.31 -8.51
N LYS A 292 -36.03 -2.73 -7.31
CA LYS A 292 -36.91 -3.16 -6.21
C LYS A 292 -38.38 -3.06 -6.60
N GLY A 293 -38.78 -1.96 -7.24
CA GLY A 293 -40.14 -1.77 -7.75
C GLY A 293 -40.54 -2.80 -8.82
N ILE A 294 -39.64 -3.10 -9.76
CA ILE A 294 -39.87 -4.15 -10.78
C ILE A 294 -40.02 -5.53 -10.12
N LEU A 295 -39.16 -5.86 -9.15
CA LEU A 295 -39.24 -7.13 -8.44
C LEU A 295 -40.54 -7.26 -7.65
N GLY A 296 -40.97 -6.19 -6.97
CA GLY A 296 -42.25 -6.12 -6.26
C GLY A 296 -43.44 -6.28 -7.19
N ALA A 297 -43.41 -5.63 -8.37
CA ALA A 297 -44.45 -5.77 -9.38
C ALA A 297 -44.52 -7.20 -9.97
N LEU A 298 -43.37 -7.79 -10.30
CA LEU A 298 -43.30 -9.19 -10.78
C LEU A 298 -43.79 -10.18 -9.72
N ALA A 299 -43.42 -9.98 -8.45
CA ALA A 299 -43.93 -10.78 -7.34
C ALA A 299 -45.46 -10.66 -7.20
N GLY A 300 -46.01 -9.44 -7.35
CA GLY A 300 -47.45 -9.20 -7.37
C GLY A 300 -48.16 -9.90 -8.52
N VAL A 301 -47.62 -9.82 -9.74
CA VAL A 301 -48.18 -10.50 -10.92
C VAL A 301 -48.09 -12.03 -10.78
N ALA A 302 -46.99 -12.56 -10.25
CA ALA A 302 -46.83 -14.00 -9.99
C ALA A 302 -47.85 -14.51 -8.95
N ALA A 303 -48.10 -13.73 -7.88
CA ALA A 303 -49.13 -14.06 -6.89
C ALA A 303 -50.54 -14.06 -7.50
N VAL A 304 -50.85 -13.12 -8.41
CA VAL A 304 -52.16 -13.05 -9.09
C VAL A 304 -52.31 -14.17 -10.14
N THR A 305 -51.28 -14.43 -10.95
CA THR A 305 -51.33 -15.47 -12.00
C THR A 305 -51.32 -16.89 -11.44
N ALA A 306 -50.73 -17.12 -10.27
CA ALA A 306 -50.87 -18.38 -9.53
C ALA A 306 -52.34 -18.63 -9.11
N ASN A 307 -53.09 -17.59 -8.70
CA ASN A 307 -54.53 -17.71 -8.41
C ASN A 307 -55.38 -17.96 -9.66
N VAL A 308 -54.98 -17.41 -10.82
CA VAL A 308 -55.72 -17.56 -12.10
C VAL A 308 -55.40 -18.89 -12.82
N THR A 309 -54.19 -19.43 -12.65
CA THR A 309 -53.82 -20.76 -13.20
C THR A 309 -54.41 -21.92 -12.39
N SER A 310 -54.71 -21.74 -11.11
CA SER A 310 -55.54 -22.69 -10.34
C SER A 310 -57.02 -22.69 -10.76
N ALA A 311 -57.51 -21.62 -11.40
CA ALA A 311 -58.88 -21.55 -11.92
C ALA A 311 -59.01 -22.08 -13.37
N SER A 312 -57.91 -22.13 -14.14
CA SER A 312 -57.95 -22.49 -15.57
C SER A 312 -57.28 -23.83 -15.95
N ILE A 313 -56.53 -24.46 -15.03
CA ILE A 313 -55.99 -25.82 -15.24
C ILE A 313 -56.68 -26.76 -14.24
N GLY A 314 -57.97 -26.97 -14.47
CA GLY A 314 -58.73 -28.06 -13.86
C GLY A 314 -58.33 -29.40 -14.46
N ASN A 315 -57.16 -29.91 -14.09
CA ASN A 315 -56.83 -31.34 -14.18
C ASN A 315 -56.51 -31.83 -12.76
N GLY A 316 -57.54 -31.87 -11.91
CA GLY A 316 -57.50 -32.68 -10.70
C GLY A 316 -57.36 -34.16 -11.05
N PRO A 317 -56.78 -35.00 -10.18
CA PRO A 317 -56.65 -36.43 -10.43
C PRO A 317 -58.06 -37.03 -10.64
N THR A 318 -58.33 -37.57 -11.82
CA THR A 318 -59.55 -38.36 -12.06
C THR A 318 -59.44 -39.67 -11.31
N SER A 319 -60.15 -39.79 -10.19
CA SER A 319 -60.40 -41.10 -9.56
C SER A 319 -61.54 -41.79 -10.30
N THR A 320 -61.24 -42.87 -11.02
CA THR A 320 -62.24 -43.80 -11.55
C THR A 320 -62.55 -44.86 -10.50
N ALA A 321 -63.78 -44.87 -9.99
CA ALA A 321 -64.30 -45.97 -9.18
C ALA A 321 -65.16 -46.87 -10.08
N ASN A 322 -64.80 -48.16 -10.20
CA ASN A 322 -65.62 -49.16 -10.88
C ASN A 322 -66.50 -49.85 -9.84
N ILE A 323 -67.82 -49.87 -10.05
CA ILE A 323 -68.77 -50.65 -9.26
C ILE A 323 -69.22 -51.82 -10.14
N GLU A 324 -68.89 -53.05 -9.75
CA GLU A 324 -69.43 -54.26 -10.39
C GLU A 324 -70.74 -54.66 -9.68
N ALA A 325 -71.87 -54.50 -10.38
CA ALA A 325 -73.14 -55.08 -9.96
C ALA A 325 -73.51 -56.21 -10.92
N ASN A 326 -73.52 -57.45 -10.43
CA ASN A 326 -73.85 -58.63 -11.20
C ASN A 326 -75.36 -58.88 -11.15
N ILE A 327 -76.09 -58.53 -12.21
CA ILE A 327 -77.48 -58.93 -12.40
C ILE A 327 -77.64 -59.44 -13.83
N GLY A 328 -77.77 -60.76 -13.97
CA GLY A 328 -78.38 -61.39 -15.14
C GLY A 328 -77.72 -61.12 -16.49
N GLY A 329 -76.52 -61.64 -16.71
CA GLY A 329 -76.08 -62.06 -18.05
C GLY A 329 -75.46 -61.02 -18.99
N GLU A 330 -75.33 -59.74 -18.61
CA GLU A 330 -74.53 -58.75 -19.36
C GLU A 330 -73.67 -57.89 -18.42
N ILE A 331 -72.38 -57.75 -18.72
CA ILE A 331 -71.44 -56.88 -18.00
C ILE A 331 -71.52 -55.48 -18.64
N SER A 332 -72.00 -54.48 -17.90
CA SER A 332 -71.95 -53.06 -18.30
C SER A 332 -71.02 -52.27 -17.38
N ASN A 333 -69.91 -51.76 -17.93
CA ASN A 333 -69.00 -50.85 -17.22
C ASN A 333 -69.43 -49.39 -17.44
N ALA A 334 -69.92 -48.71 -16.40
CA ALA A 334 -70.21 -47.28 -16.45
C ALA A 334 -69.10 -46.48 -15.73
N THR A 335 -68.43 -45.57 -16.45
CA THR A 335 -67.39 -44.69 -15.88
C THR A 335 -67.95 -43.29 -15.63
N ILE A 336 -68.07 -42.86 -14.37
CA ILE A 336 -68.41 -41.48 -14.00
C ILE A 336 -67.10 -40.70 -13.74
N LYS A 337 -66.91 -39.57 -14.43
CA LYS A 337 -65.80 -38.64 -14.17
C LYS A 337 -66.31 -37.45 -13.35
N THR A 338 -65.80 -37.27 -12.14
CA THR A 338 -66.00 -36.06 -11.31
C THR A 338 -64.68 -35.30 -11.18
N SER A 339 -64.69 -33.99 -11.49
CA SER A 339 -63.57 -33.08 -11.29
C SER A 339 -63.70 -32.36 -9.93
N THR A 340 -62.79 -32.66 -8.99
CA THR A 340 -62.75 -32.01 -7.67
C THR A 340 -61.71 -30.89 -7.67
N TYR A 341 -62.14 -29.66 -7.37
CA TYR A 341 -61.27 -28.51 -7.09
C TYR A 341 -60.65 -28.67 -5.70
N ASP A 342 -59.35 -28.95 -5.61
CA ASP A 342 -58.67 -29.14 -4.32
C ASP A 342 -58.19 -27.79 -3.74
N TYR A 343 -59.10 -27.13 -3.02
CA TYR A 343 -58.85 -25.87 -2.29
C TYR A 343 -57.60 -25.95 -1.41
N ASN A 344 -57.33 -27.10 -0.77
CA ASN A 344 -56.20 -27.27 0.13
C ASN A 344 -54.85 -27.22 -0.61
N GLN A 345 -54.78 -27.71 -1.85
CA GLN A 345 -53.57 -27.62 -2.67
C GLN A 345 -53.32 -26.19 -3.16
N SER A 346 -54.37 -25.45 -3.53
CA SER A 346 -54.24 -24.03 -3.91
C SER A 346 -53.76 -23.15 -2.75
N TYR A 347 -54.26 -23.40 -1.54
CA TYR A 347 -53.84 -22.70 -0.32
C TYR A 347 -52.39 -23.04 0.09
N ARG A 348 -51.97 -24.30 -0.04
CA ARG A 348 -50.58 -24.70 0.23
C ARG A 348 -49.60 -24.05 -0.75
N ASN A 349 -49.96 -23.98 -2.04
CA ASN A 349 -49.15 -23.32 -3.06
C ASN A 349 -49.03 -21.81 -2.82
N SER A 350 -50.11 -21.14 -2.40
CA SER A 350 -50.07 -19.70 -2.11
C SER A 350 -49.20 -19.38 -0.89
N VAL A 351 -49.22 -20.22 0.16
CA VAL A 351 -48.34 -20.07 1.34
C VAL A 351 -46.86 -20.28 0.98
N ILE A 352 -46.52 -21.33 0.21
CA ILE A 352 -45.14 -21.60 -0.24
C ILE A 352 -44.64 -20.47 -1.15
N MET A 353 -45.49 -19.97 -2.06
CA MET A 353 -45.14 -18.84 -2.92
C MET A 353 -44.94 -17.55 -2.10
N GLY A 354 -45.79 -17.27 -1.11
CA GLY A 354 -45.61 -16.14 -0.19
C GLY A 354 -44.28 -16.20 0.58
N GLN A 355 -43.88 -17.39 1.02
CA GLN A 355 -42.57 -17.61 1.65
C GLN A 355 -41.41 -17.43 0.66
N ASN A 356 -41.53 -17.96 -0.56
CA ASN A 356 -40.51 -17.80 -1.61
C ASN A 356 -40.32 -16.32 -2.01
N ILE A 357 -41.42 -15.58 -2.16
CA ILE A 357 -41.40 -14.13 -2.43
C ILE A 357 -40.75 -13.38 -1.27
N SER A 358 -41.12 -13.70 -0.02
CA SER A 358 -40.54 -13.05 1.17
C SER A 358 -39.03 -13.34 1.31
N ASN A 359 -38.60 -14.57 0.98
CA ASN A 359 -37.18 -14.94 0.98
C ASN A 359 -36.41 -14.22 -0.13
N MET A 360 -37.00 -14.10 -1.32
CA MET A 360 -36.45 -13.36 -2.45
C MET A 360 -36.31 -11.87 -2.13
N GLU A 361 -37.31 -11.26 -1.50
CA GLU A 361 -37.29 -9.85 -1.08
C GLU A 361 -36.20 -9.59 -0.02
N ARG A 362 -36.11 -10.45 1.00
CA ARG A 362 -35.04 -10.36 2.01
C ARG A 362 -33.65 -10.49 1.39
N GLY A 363 -33.46 -11.48 0.52
CA GLY A 363 -32.19 -11.69 -0.19
C GLY A 363 -31.82 -10.51 -1.09
N PHE A 364 -32.81 -9.91 -1.77
CA PHE A 364 -32.61 -8.70 -2.58
C PHE A 364 -32.25 -7.48 -1.72
N ASN A 365 -32.95 -7.26 -0.61
CA ASN A 365 -32.67 -6.13 0.29
C ASN A 365 -31.27 -6.23 0.88
N ALA A 366 -30.87 -7.38 1.41
CA ALA A 366 -29.53 -7.61 1.96
C ALA A 366 -28.43 -7.37 0.90
N ALA A 367 -28.64 -7.88 -0.31
CA ALA A 367 -27.74 -7.66 -1.43
C ALA A 367 -27.62 -6.19 -1.86
N SER A 368 -28.73 -5.44 -1.77
CA SER A 368 -28.77 -4.03 -2.15
C SER A 368 -28.12 -3.15 -1.10
N GLU A 369 -28.26 -3.50 0.18
CA GLU A 369 -27.58 -2.85 1.30
C GLU A 369 -26.07 -3.04 1.21
N GLU A 370 -25.60 -4.28 1.02
CA GLU A 370 -24.18 -4.60 0.78
C GLU A 370 -23.63 -3.83 -0.44
N ALA A 371 -24.41 -3.76 -1.52
CA ALA A 371 -24.00 -3.02 -2.69
C ALA A 371 -23.92 -1.51 -2.40
N TYR A 372 -24.90 -0.94 -1.70
CA TYR A 372 -24.92 0.47 -1.38
C TYR A 372 -23.78 0.88 -0.43
N GLU A 373 -23.47 0.06 0.58
CA GLU A 373 -22.37 0.31 1.53
C GLU A 373 -21.00 0.35 0.85
N GLY A 374 -20.78 -0.47 -0.18
CA GLY A 374 -19.55 -0.46 -0.96
C GLY A 374 -19.46 0.66 -2.01
N TYR A 375 -20.53 1.41 -2.26
CA TYR A 375 -20.56 2.46 -3.28
C TYR A 375 -19.89 3.73 -2.76
N LEU A 376 -18.88 4.22 -3.49
CA LEU A 376 -18.11 5.37 -3.03
C LEU A 376 -18.92 6.66 -3.10
N LYS A 377 -18.77 7.46 -2.05
CA LYS A 377 -19.33 8.81 -1.92
C LYS A 377 -18.19 9.81 -1.77
N ARG A 378 -18.49 11.10 -1.93
CA ARG A 378 -17.53 12.17 -1.62
C ARG A 378 -16.97 11.97 -0.21
N HIS A 379 -15.65 12.01 -0.10
CA HIS A 379 -14.96 11.73 1.15
C HIS A 379 -13.73 12.62 1.31
N THR A 380 -13.45 13.01 2.54
CA THR A 380 -12.21 13.71 2.91
C THR A 380 -11.33 12.74 3.68
N LEU A 381 -10.20 12.36 3.08
CA LEU A 381 -9.22 11.46 3.69
C LEU A 381 -8.20 12.26 4.47
N ARG A 382 -8.10 12.00 5.79
CA ARG A 382 -7.05 12.57 6.64
C ARG A 382 -5.70 11.89 6.39
N PRO A 383 -4.58 12.51 6.80
CA PRO A 383 -3.25 11.91 6.69
C PRO A 383 -3.19 10.49 7.26
N GLY A 384 -2.87 9.50 6.44
CA GLY A 384 -2.77 8.09 6.80
C GLY A 384 -4.05 7.27 6.61
N GLU A 385 -5.20 7.92 6.36
CA GLU A 385 -6.46 7.21 6.14
C GLU A 385 -6.52 6.56 4.75
N SER A 386 -7.32 5.51 4.66
CA SER A 386 -7.62 4.82 3.42
C SER A 386 -9.10 4.57 3.28
N MET A 387 -9.56 4.55 2.03
CA MET A 387 -10.92 4.12 1.68
C MET A 387 -10.86 3.11 0.55
N SER A 388 -11.84 2.22 0.53
CA SER A 388 -12.05 1.26 -0.54
C SER A 388 -13.52 1.15 -0.86
N GLY A 389 -13.83 0.91 -2.12
CA GLY A 389 -15.18 0.68 -2.59
C GLY A 389 -15.23 0.63 -4.10
N TYR A 390 -16.35 0.98 -4.69
CA TYR A 390 -16.49 1.02 -6.13
C TYR A 390 -17.37 2.15 -6.63
N ILE A 391 -17.23 2.42 -7.92
CA ILE A 391 -18.13 3.26 -8.70
C ILE A 391 -18.60 2.51 -9.95
N LEU A 392 -19.71 2.98 -10.51
CA LEU A 392 -20.31 2.38 -11.70
C LEU A 392 -20.34 3.38 -12.86
N PHE A 393 -20.07 2.89 -14.06
CA PHE A 393 -20.21 3.62 -15.31
C PHE A 393 -21.22 2.92 -16.20
N LYS A 394 -22.06 3.68 -16.90
CA LYS A 394 -22.95 3.12 -17.92
C LYS A 394 -22.16 2.27 -18.91
N TYR A 395 -22.67 1.08 -19.18
CA TYR A 395 -22.03 0.17 -20.10
C TYR A 395 -22.27 0.59 -21.55
N GLU A 396 -21.20 0.60 -22.34
CA GLU A 396 -21.23 0.64 -23.80
C GLU A 396 -20.27 -0.43 -24.33
N LYS A 397 -20.55 -0.95 -25.53
CA LYS A 397 -19.72 -2.04 -26.10
C LYS A 397 -18.43 -1.46 -26.67
N GLY A 398 -17.28 -2.00 -26.26
CA GLY A 398 -15.98 -1.63 -26.82
C GLY A 398 -14.87 -2.62 -26.51
N ILE A 399 -13.65 -2.23 -26.81
CA ILE A 399 -12.43 -3.04 -26.70
C ILE A 399 -11.50 -2.58 -25.59
N SER A 400 -11.56 -1.31 -25.18
CA SER A 400 -10.79 -0.78 -24.04
C SER A 400 -11.66 0.14 -23.21
N PHE A 401 -11.64 -0.06 -21.89
CA PHE A 401 -12.28 0.82 -20.92
C PHE A 401 -11.21 1.72 -20.29
N MET A 402 -11.43 3.03 -20.32
CA MET A 402 -10.51 4.03 -19.77
C MET A 402 -11.22 4.87 -18.72
N SER A 403 -10.53 5.24 -17.66
CA SER A 403 -11.06 6.18 -16.67
C SER A 403 -10.01 7.14 -16.14
N LYS A 404 -10.46 8.30 -15.64
CA LYS A 404 -9.63 9.30 -14.96
C LYS A 404 -10.24 9.56 -13.60
N ILE A 405 -9.60 9.04 -12.56
CA ILE A 405 -10.02 9.23 -11.17
C ILE A 405 -9.34 10.50 -10.65
N TYR A 406 -10.10 11.41 -10.07
CA TYR A 406 -9.57 12.68 -9.57
C TYR A 406 -9.43 12.65 -8.05
N VAL A 407 -8.21 12.80 -7.54
CA VAL A 407 -7.92 12.92 -6.09
C VAL A 407 -7.31 14.29 -5.86
N ASN A 408 -7.91 15.10 -4.99
CA ASN A 408 -7.55 16.50 -4.77
C ASN A 408 -7.45 17.32 -6.07
N GLY A 409 -8.33 17.03 -7.04
CA GLY A 409 -8.33 17.65 -8.36
C GLY A 409 -7.28 17.13 -9.35
N MET A 410 -6.36 16.26 -8.93
CA MET A 410 -5.34 15.65 -9.80
C MET A 410 -5.89 14.40 -10.51
N PRO A 411 -5.79 14.30 -11.86
CA PRO A 411 -6.26 13.15 -12.61
C PRO A 411 -5.27 11.97 -12.56
N TYR A 412 -5.81 10.78 -12.32
CA TYR A 412 -5.09 9.51 -12.40
C TYR A 412 -5.73 8.63 -13.48
N PRO A 413 -5.12 8.53 -14.67
CA PRO A 413 -5.67 7.77 -15.78
C PRO A 413 -5.51 6.26 -15.58
N PHE A 414 -6.50 5.46 -15.98
CA PHE A 414 -6.42 4.00 -16.03
C PHE A 414 -6.93 3.53 -17.39
N SER A 415 -6.35 2.45 -17.90
CA SER A 415 -6.74 1.83 -19.17
C SER A 415 -6.79 0.32 -19.00
N PHE A 416 -7.90 -0.29 -19.42
CA PHE A 416 -8.19 -1.70 -19.23
C PHE A 416 -8.59 -2.35 -20.56
N ASP A 417 -7.74 -3.23 -21.08
CA ASP A 417 -8.04 -4.00 -22.29
C ASP A 417 -9.11 -5.08 -22.02
N LEU A 418 -10.25 -4.94 -22.70
CA LEU A 418 -11.38 -5.86 -22.55
C LEU A 418 -11.26 -7.11 -23.43
N ASN A 419 -10.43 -7.09 -24.48
CA ASN A 419 -10.25 -8.24 -25.38
C ASN A 419 -9.56 -9.41 -24.66
N ASN A 420 -8.63 -9.12 -23.75
CA ASN A 420 -7.95 -10.15 -22.95
C ASN A 420 -8.87 -10.75 -21.87
N GLN A 421 -9.79 -9.96 -21.31
CA GLN A 421 -10.77 -10.46 -20.33
C GLN A 421 -11.81 -11.41 -20.96
N GLU A 422 -12.23 -11.18 -22.21
CA GLU A 422 -13.15 -12.09 -22.92
C GLU A 422 -12.50 -13.45 -23.25
N LYS A 423 -11.21 -13.48 -23.60
CA LYS A 423 -10.46 -14.73 -23.84
C LYS A 423 -10.34 -15.57 -22.56
N ALA A 424 -10.12 -14.93 -21.41
CA ALA A 424 -10.08 -15.59 -20.10
C ALA A 424 -11.46 -16.14 -19.67
N LYS A 425 -12.54 -15.40 -19.94
CA LYS A 425 -13.93 -15.86 -19.70
C LYS A 425 -14.33 -17.04 -20.60
N LYS A 426 -13.92 -17.06 -21.87
CA LYS A 426 -14.14 -18.21 -22.78
C LYS A 426 -13.44 -19.47 -22.27
N LYS A 427 -12.14 -19.40 -21.92
CA LYS A 427 -11.40 -20.53 -21.33
C LYS A 427 -12.08 -21.10 -20.07
N LYS A 428 -12.58 -20.26 -19.16
CA LYS A 428 -13.32 -20.74 -17.97
C LYS A 428 -14.65 -21.41 -18.32
N LYS A 429 -15.42 -20.88 -19.28
CA LYS A 429 -16.68 -21.50 -19.74
C LYS A 429 -16.44 -22.86 -20.43
N ASP A 430 -15.36 -22.97 -21.20
CA ASP A 430 -15.01 -24.21 -21.88
C ASP A 430 -14.60 -25.29 -20.86
N ILE A 431 -13.82 -24.93 -19.83
CA ILE A 431 -13.44 -25.86 -18.73
C ILE A 431 -14.67 -26.36 -17.92
N VAL A 432 -15.66 -25.50 -17.68
CA VAL A 432 -16.91 -25.89 -16.97
C VAL A 432 -17.81 -26.76 -17.85
N LYS A 433 -17.86 -26.53 -19.16
CA LYS A 433 -18.59 -27.40 -20.10
C LYS A 433 -17.97 -28.79 -20.21
N THR A 434 -16.64 -28.91 -20.21
CA THR A 434 -15.98 -30.23 -20.27
C THR A 434 -16.28 -31.06 -19.01
N LYS A 435 -16.33 -30.42 -17.83
CA LYS A 435 -16.66 -31.12 -16.56
C LYS A 435 -18.12 -31.55 -16.44
N ASN A 436 -19.06 -30.88 -17.11
CA ASN A 436 -20.48 -31.24 -17.10
C ASN A 436 -20.85 -32.29 -18.16
N ASN A 437 -19.96 -32.58 -19.12
CA ASN A 437 -20.13 -33.64 -20.11
C ASN A 437 -19.42 -34.95 -19.71
N GLU A 438 -18.70 -34.97 -18.58
CA GLU A 438 -18.04 -36.14 -17.99
C GLU A 438 -18.77 -36.68 -16.74
N LYS A 439 -19.98 -36.19 -16.45
CA LYS A 439 -20.95 -36.77 -15.51
C LYS A 439 -22.21 -37.15 -16.27
#